data_AF-A0A0W0TC06-F1
#
_entry.id   AF-A0A0W0TC06-F1
#
_cell.length_a   1.000
_cell.length_b   1.000
_cell.length_c   1.000
_cell.angle_alpha   90.00
_cell.angle_beta   90.00
_cell.angle_gamma   90.00
#
_symmetry.space_group_name_H-M   'P 1'
#
loop_
_entity.id
_entity.type
_entity.pdbx_description
1 polymer ?
#
loop_
_entity_poly.entity_id
_entity_poly.type
_entity_poly.pdbx_seq_one_letter_code
_entity_poly.pdbx_strand_id
1 'polypeptide(L)'
;MPLERFFGRRAVGIVGNQSMKLSTKLGPSFFSRSLYFATNPTSIESKTLSSDPVEIPPEKMKSLDEMQDNEHYELMFATKSGLPIPKLPISHSAIAFKDPETETFFVYGRQSPWDFSNWLREGINFRTEMDNEGKYLNKNYPFTAHPTGALFTKEEIEEFLNKTDKLINKPQFCNMVNSNCYSASTTIMGLAVETLVKRQKFDAEEISKVLKVLEEHPLQDHFSLGVMNNPVVQSTLKSAISSVQERVTAIKKPNAAEQELQQQTEDLLKALGHEGIETLIRDCLSI
;
A
#
# COMPACT_ATOMS: atom_id res chain seq x y z
N MET A 1 -45.49 -6.73 -37.45
CA MET A 1 -46.71 -5.97 -37.07
C MET A 1 -47.92 -6.71 -37.62
N PRO A 2 -49.12 -6.69 -36.99
CA PRO A 2 -49.53 -5.79 -35.90
C PRO A 2 -50.26 -6.42 -34.68
N LEU A 3 -50.34 -5.61 -33.59
CA LEU A 3 -51.47 -5.34 -32.67
C LEU A 3 -52.08 -6.51 -31.83
N GLU A 4 -52.40 -6.44 -30.53
CA GLU A 4 -52.46 -5.40 -29.49
C GLU A 4 -53.03 -6.04 -28.17
N ARG A 5 -52.90 -5.36 -27.02
CA ARG A 5 -53.59 -5.54 -25.70
C ARG A 5 -53.01 -6.63 -24.78
N PHE A 6 -52.70 -6.38 -23.50
CA PHE A 6 -53.52 -5.71 -22.48
C PHE A 6 -52.67 -4.95 -21.42
N PHE A 7 -53.11 -3.74 -21.10
CA PHE A 7 -52.69 -2.97 -19.93
C PHE A 7 -53.39 -3.48 -18.66
N GLY A 8 -52.64 -3.63 -17.57
CA GLY A 8 -53.16 -3.78 -16.21
C GLY A 8 -52.43 -2.83 -15.26
N ARG A 9 -53.04 -1.65 -15.00
CA ARG A 9 -52.61 -0.70 -13.97
C ARG A 9 -52.84 -1.29 -12.58
N ARG A 10 -51.84 -1.21 -11.69
CA ARG A 10 -52.06 -0.93 -10.27
C ARG A 10 -50.97 -0.03 -9.74
N ALA A 11 -51.41 1.09 -9.19
CA ALA A 11 -50.61 2.09 -8.51
C ALA A 11 -50.75 1.90 -6.98
N VAL A 12 -49.86 2.60 -6.28
CA VAL A 12 -49.91 3.07 -4.89
C VAL A 12 -49.22 2.19 -3.85
N GLY A 13 -48.16 2.77 -3.27
CA GLY A 13 -47.50 2.31 -2.06
C GLY A 13 -46.15 3.00 -1.84
N ILE A 14 -46.10 4.34 -1.82
CA ILE A 14 -44.92 5.08 -1.33
C ILE A 14 -44.97 5.01 0.20
N VAL A 15 -44.06 4.24 0.80
CA VAL A 15 -43.78 4.29 2.25
C VAL A 15 -42.38 4.87 2.41
N GLY A 16 -42.30 5.89 3.26
CA GLY A 16 -41.15 6.80 3.36
C GLY A 16 -39.85 6.14 3.80
N ASN A 17 -38.77 6.54 3.14
CA ASN A 17 -37.41 6.31 3.61
C ASN A 17 -37.18 7.17 4.86
N GLN A 18 -37.11 6.53 6.02
CA GLN A 18 -36.44 7.12 7.17
C GLN A 18 -34.94 7.02 6.93
N SER A 19 -34.32 8.17 6.65
CA SER A 19 -32.88 8.34 6.62
C SER A 19 -32.30 8.11 8.02
N MET A 20 -31.85 6.89 8.31
CA MET A 20 -30.99 6.64 9.46
C MET A 20 -29.62 7.29 9.20
N LYS A 21 -29.34 8.39 9.91
CA LYS A 21 -27.99 8.91 10.07
C LYS A 21 -27.23 7.94 10.98
N LEU A 22 -26.47 7.01 10.41
CA LEU A 22 -25.46 6.28 11.15
C LEU A 22 -24.32 7.24 11.49
N SER A 23 -24.31 7.69 12.75
CA SER A 23 -23.19 8.37 13.38
C SER A 23 -22.22 7.31 13.91
N THR A 24 -21.27 6.87 13.09
CA THR A 24 -20.10 6.13 13.56
C THR A 24 -19.13 7.11 14.21
N LYS A 25 -19.31 7.35 15.52
CA LYS A 25 -18.23 7.90 16.36
C LYS A 25 -17.22 6.77 16.60
N LEU A 26 -16.28 6.61 15.67
CA LEU A 26 -15.03 5.94 15.96
C LEU A 26 -14.27 6.81 16.96
N GLY A 27 -13.87 6.21 18.08
CA GLY A 27 -13.20 6.88 19.19
C GLY A 27 -11.87 7.49 18.75
N PRO A 28 -11.40 8.55 19.41
CA PRO A 28 -10.15 9.20 19.06
C PRO A 28 -8.98 8.24 19.30
N SER A 29 -8.21 8.02 18.24
CA SER A 29 -6.89 7.40 18.26
C SER A 29 -6.00 8.07 19.31
N PHE A 30 -5.38 7.23 20.13
CA PHE A 30 -4.59 7.58 21.31
C PHE A 30 -3.10 7.74 21.00
N PHE A 31 -2.69 8.33 19.87
CA PHE A 31 -1.27 8.61 19.65
C PHE A 31 -1.05 9.95 18.94
N SER A 32 -0.78 10.99 19.73
CA SER A 32 -0.09 12.21 19.28
C SER A 32 0.46 12.97 20.48
N ARG A 33 1.64 12.57 20.95
CA ARG A 33 2.53 13.45 21.72
C ARG A 33 3.85 13.55 20.96
N SER A 34 3.96 14.59 20.14
CA SER A 34 5.22 15.00 19.53
C SER A 34 6.03 15.79 20.57
N LEU A 35 7.21 15.30 20.93
CA LEU A 35 8.21 16.02 21.70
C LEU A 35 9.30 16.48 20.74
N TYR A 36 9.30 17.77 20.41
CA TYR A 36 10.36 18.40 19.62
C TYR A 36 11.59 18.65 20.51
N PHE A 37 12.70 18.00 20.19
CA PHE A 37 14.03 18.39 20.67
C PHE A 37 14.73 19.24 19.60
N ALA A 38 15.03 20.48 19.93
CA ALA A 38 15.84 21.36 19.10
C ALA A 38 17.33 21.07 19.34
N THR A 39 18.08 20.82 18.27
CA THR A 39 19.55 20.89 18.27
C THR A 39 20.03 21.77 17.13
N ASN A 40 21.06 22.58 17.41
CA ASN A 40 21.60 23.60 16.51
C ASN A 40 22.43 22.99 15.37
N PRO A 41 22.46 23.62 14.18
CA PRO A 41 22.96 23.00 12.95
C PRO A 41 24.46 23.28 12.73
N THR A 42 25.16 22.28 12.18
CA THR A 42 26.38 22.49 11.38
C THR A 42 26.60 21.27 10.50
N SER A 43 25.88 21.18 9.39
CA SER A 43 26.22 20.32 8.25
C SER A 43 25.30 20.65 7.07
N ILE A 44 25.81 20.37 5.87
CA ILE A 44 25.15 20.36 4.55
C ILE A 44 23.63 20.29 4.69
N GLU A 45 22.90 21.24 4.05
CA GLU A 45 21.43 21.29 4.00
C GLU A 45 20.87 19.95 3.51
N SER A 46 20.73 19.01 4.44
CA SER A 46 19.94 17.80 4.33
C SER A 46 18.52 18.31 4.21
N LYS A 47 18.03 18.35 2.97
CA LYS A 47 16.64 18.66 2.66
C LYS A 47 15.80 17.69 3.48
N THR A 48 15.20 18.18 4.56
CA THR A 48 14.47 17.34 5.51
C THR A 48 13.37 16.62 4.74
N LEU A 49 13.40 15.28 4.72
CA LEU A 49 12.36 14.48 4.05
C LEU A 49 11.02 14.78 4.72
N SER A 50 10.03 15.20 3.91
CA SER A 50 8.70 15.52 4.40
C SER A 50 7.89 14.25 4.61
N SER A 51 7.14 14.18 5.71
CA SER A 51 6.15 13.13 5.95
C SER A 51 4.78 13.42 5.32
N ASP A 52 4.58 14.61 4.76
CA ASP A 52 3.29 15.00 4.22
C ASP A 52 2.99 14.25 2.91
N PRO A 53 1.73 13.82 2.68
CA PRO A 53 1.35 13.22 1.41
C PRO A 53 1.62 14.15 0.24
N VAL A 54 2.10 13.60 -0.88
CA VAL A 54 2.48 14.34 -2.08
C VAL A 54 1.68 13.84 -3.27
N GLU A 55 0.98 14.73 -3.96
CA GLU A 55 0.39 14.40 -5.27
C GLU A 55 1.51 14.25 -6.31
N ILE A 56 1.50 13.15 -7.06
CA ILE A 56 2.49 12.84 -8.10
C ILE A 56 1.97 13.38 -9.44
N PRO A 57 2.59 14.42 -10.02
CA PRO A 57 2.20 14.92 -11.33
C PRO A 57 2.58 13.92 -12.43
N PRO A 58 1.69 13.59 -13.38
CA PRO A 58 1.97 12.64 -14.45
C PRO A 58 3.24 12.95 -15.25
N GLU A 59 3.55 14.22 -15.48
CA GLU A 59 4.73 14.68 -16.22
C GLU A 59 6.06 14.48 -15.46
N LYS A 60 6.00 14.29 -14.14
CA LYS A 60 7.17 13.98 -13.30
C LYS A 60 7.40 12.47 -13.15
N MET A 61 6.53 11.63 -13.72
CA MET A 61 6.69 10.18 -13.68
C MET A 61 7.66 9.70 -14.77
N LYS A 62 8.66 8.93 -14.37
CA LYS A 62 9.73 8.41 -15.23
C LYS A 62 9.86 6.89 -15.11
N SER A 63 10.63 6.30 -16.01
CA SER A 63 10.94 4.87 -16.03
C SER A 63 12.19 4.53 -15.23
N LEU A 64 12.28 3.29 -14.70
CA LEU A 64 13.47 2.78 -14.01
C LEU A 64 14.73 2.86 -14.89
N ASP A 65 14.58 2.78 -16.21
CA ASP A 65 15.70 2.94 -17.16
C ASP A 65 16.31 4.35 -17.10
N GLU A 66 15.57 5.33 -16.58
CA GLU A 66 16.04 6.70 -16.35
C GLU A 66 16.63 6.91 -14.94
N MET A 67 16.54 5.92 -14.03
CA MET A 67 17.21 5.98 -12.73
C MET A 67 18.73 5.86 -12.88
N GLN A 68 19.45 6.75 -12.21
CA GLN A 68 20.89 6.67 -12.00
C GLN A 68 21.24 5.59 -10.97
N ASP A 69 22.30 4.81 -11.23
CA ASP A 69 22.64 3.62 -10.43
C ASP A 69 23.17 3.96 -9.02
N ASN A 70 23.86 5.09 -8.85
CA ASN A 70 24.51 5.49 -7.59
C ASN A 70 23.68 6.45 -6.74
N GLU A 71 22.44 6.73 -7.14
CA GLU A 71 21.54 7.62 -6.42
C GLU A 71 20.64 6.85 -5.45
N HIS A 72 20.03 7.58 -4.53
CA HIS A 72 19.13 7.06 -3.52
C HIS A 72 17.74 7.66 -3.69
N TYR A 73 16.73 6.80 -3.72
CA TYR A 73 15.36 7.18 -3.96
C TYR A 73 14.50 6.87 -2.73
N GLU A 74 13.64 7.81 -2.38
CA GLU A 74 12.73 7.67 -1.25
C GLU A 74 11.57 6.75 -1.61
N LEU A 75 11.40 5.67 -0.83
CA LEU A 75 10.27 4.77 -0.93
C LEU A 75 8.99 5.48 -0.44
N MET A 76 7.91 5.33 -1.20
CA MET A 76 6.59 5.85 -0.85
C MET A 76 5.50 4.83 -1.19
N PHE A 77 4.45 4.79 -0.37
CA PHE A 77 3.22 4.08 -0.72
C PHE A 77 2.31 5.00 -1.53
N ALA A 78 1.87 4.61 -2.73
CA ALA A 78 1.08 5.48 -3.59
C ALA A 78 -0.33 4.92 -3.79
N THR A 79 -1.35 5.78 -3.69
CA THR A 79 -2.74 5.45 -3.98
C THR A 79 -3.32 6.40 -5.01
N LYS A 80 -4.23 5.91 -5.85
CA LYS A 80 -5.09 6.77 -6.68
C LYS A 80 -6.52 6.30 -6.57
N SER A 81 -7.45 7.22 -6.78
CA SER A 81 -8.84 6.84 -7.02
C SER A 81 -8.88 5.98 -8.28
N GLY A 82 -9.38 4.75 -8.17
CA GLY A 82 -9.65 3.91 -9.34
C GLY A 82 -10.88 4.41 -10.10
N LEU A 83 -11.33 3.61 -11.07
CA LEU A 83 -12.52 3.95 -11.85
C LEU A 83 -13.71 4.18 -10.90
N PRO A 84 -14.40 5.33 -10.99
CA PRO A 84 -15.49 5.66 -10.07
C PRO A 84 -16.66 4.71 -10.33
N ILE A 85 -16.74 3.63 -9.54
CA ILE A 85 -17.97 2.86 -9.40
C ILE A 85 -18.80 3.62 -8.36
N PRO A 86 -20.00 4.13 -8.69
CA PRO A 86 -20.78 5.05 -7.83
C PRO A 86 -21.13 4.56 -6.41
N LYS A 87 -20.76 3.33 -6.04
CA LYS A 87 -21.02 2.71 -4.74
C LYS A 87 -19.81 2.04 -4.10
N LEU A 88 -18.66 2.01 -4.77
CA LEU A 88 -17.43 1.38 -4.30
C LEU A 88 -16.25 2.17 -4.90
N PRO A 89 -15.70 3.18 -4.19
CA PRO A 89 -14.45 3.78 -4.61
C PRO A 89 -13.38 2.70 -4.48
N ILE A 90 -13.01 2.07 -5.61
CA ILE A 90 -11.89 1.15 -5.65
C ILE A 90 -10.63 2.01 -5.71
N SER A 91 -9.83 2.02 -4.66
CA SER A 91 -8.50 2.65 -4.69
C SER A 91 -7.54 1.68 -5.36
N HIS A 92 -6.69 2.20 -6.24
CA HIS A 92 -5.56 1.45 -6.81
C HIS A 92 -4.30 1.83 -6.05
N SER A 93 -3.49 0.85 -5.65
CA SER A 93 -2.20 1.10 -5.03
C SER A 93 -1.03 0.77 -5.94
N ALA A 94 0.08 1.46 -5.67
CA ALA A 94 1.38 1.27 -6.28
C ALA A 94 2.46 1.62 -5.26
N ILE A 95 3.71 1.43 -5.64
CA ILE A 95 4.86 1.99 -4.93
C ILE A 95 5.44 3.11 -5.78
N ALA A 96 5.84 4.18 -5.13
CA ALA A 96 6.57 5.26 -5.77
C ALA A 96 7.98 5.38 -5.17
N PHE A 97 8.93 5.71 -6.02
CA PHE A 97 10.28 6.12 -5.63
C PHE A 97 10.47 7.56 -6.02
N LYS A 98 10.86 8.42 -5.08
CA LYS A 98 11.12 9.83 -5.35
C LYS A 98 12.60 10.11 -5.33
N ASP A 99 13.08 10.79 -6.36
CA ASP A 99 14.40 11.42 -6.35
C ASP A 99 14.33 12.71 -5.49
N PRO A 100 15.10 12.79 -4.38
CA PRO A 100 15.08 13.95 -3.50
C PRO A 100 15.64 15.24 -4.13
N GLU A 101 16.48 15.11 -5.17
CA GLU A 101 17.14 16.21 -5.86
C GLU A 101 16.28 16.78 -6.98
N THR A 102 15.76 15.91 -7.86
CA THR A 102 15.03 16.35 -9.06
C THR A 102 13.52 16.41 -8.90
N GLU A 103 12.99 15.91 -7.78
CA GLU A 103 11.54 15.69 -7.56
C GLU A 103 10.87 14.80 -8.62
N THR A 104 11.66 13.94 -9.27
CA THR A 104 11.18 12.93 -10.20
C THR A 104 10.59 11.74 -9.45
N PHE A 105 9.57 11.10 -10.02
CA PHE A 105 8.92 9.93 -9.44
C PHE A 105 9.00 8.71 -10.36
N PHE A 106 9.19 7.54 -9.78
CA PHE A 106 9.16 6.26 -10.47
C PHE A 106 8.09 5.41 -9.82
N VAL A 107 6.94 5.27 -10.48
CA VAL A 107 5.75 4.65 -9.88
C VAL A 107 5.48 3.31 -10.53
N TYR A 108 5.54 2.26 -9.73
CA TYR A 108 5.43 0.88 -10.17
C TYR A 108 4.33 0.16 -9.42
N GLY A 109 3.49 -0.54 -10.16
CA GLY A 109 2.38 -1.27 -9.60
C GLY A 109 2.05 -2.48 -10.44
N ARG A 110 1.13 -3.28 -9.90
CA ARG A 110 0.65 -4.49 -10.56
C ARG A 110 -0.30 -4.10 -11.68
N GLN A 111 0.06 -4.43 -12.91
CA GLN A 111 -0.74 -4.15 -14.10
C GLN A 111 -1.35 -5.42 -14.69
N SER A 112 -2.63 -5.30 -15.07
CA SER A 112 -3.30 -6.31 -15.88
C SER A 112 -3.15 -5.96 -17.36
N PRO A 113 -2.75 -6.91 -18.23
CA PRO A 113 -2.76 -6.65 -19.66
C PRO A 113 -4.17 -6.24 -20.12
N TRP A 114 -4.27 -5.13 -20.86
CA TRP A 114 -5.49 -4.63 -21.49
C TRP A 114 -5.92 -5.51 -22.69
N ASP A 115 -5.99 -6.81 -22.49
CA ASP A 115 -6.42 -7.74 -23.53
C ASP A 115 -7.86 -8.20 -23.28
N PHE A 116 -8.80 -7.34 -23.68
CA PHE A 116 -10.24 -7.61 -23.65
C PHE A 116 -10.62 -8.92 -24.36
N SER A 117 -9.80 -9.42 -25.30
CA SER A 117 -10.06 -10.68 -25.99
C SER A 117 -9.76 -11.90 -25.10
N ASN A 118 -8.74 -11.82 -24.25
CA ASN A 118 -8.47 -12.83 -23.22
C ASN A 118 -9.50 -12.80 -22.09
N TRP A 119 -10.11 -11.63 -21.81
CA TRP A 119 -11.17 -11.49 -20.80
C TRP A 119 -12.39 -12.37 -21.15
N LEU A 120 -12.72 -12.44 -22.45
CA LEU A 120 -13.81 -13.26 -22.98
C LEU A 120 -13.45 -14.74 -23.09
N ARG A 121 -12.17 -15.08 -23.29
CA ARG A 121 -11.70 -16.46 -23.55
C ARG A 121 -11.37 -17.25 -22.29
N GLU A 122 -10.77 -16.62 -21.28
CA GLU A 122 -10.18 -17.32 -20.12
C GLU A 122 -10.83 -16.92 -18.77
N GLY A 123 -11.85 -16.06 -18.79
CA GLY A 123 -12.46 -15.46 -17.60
C GLY A 123 -11.64 -14.31 -17.02
N ILE A 124 -12.02 -13.81 -15.84
CA ILE A 124 -11.33 -12.71 -15.13
C ILE A 124 -10.08 -13.23 -14.40
N ASN A 125 -9.21 -13.94 -15.11
CA ASN A 125 -8.01 -14.57 -14.57
C ASN A 125 -6.80 -14.11 -15.39
N PHE A 126 -6.26 -12.94 -15.04
CA PHE A 126 -5.09 -12.38 -15.73
C PHE A 126 -3.82 -12.66 -14.95
N ARG A 127 -2.81 -13.18 -15.65
CA ARG A 127 -1.44 -13.01 -15.20
C ARG A 127 -1.11 -11.53 -15.34
N THR A 128 -0.65 -10.97 -14.24
CA THR A 128 -0.26 -9.57 -14.14
C THR A 128 1.26 -9.48 -14.14
N GLU A 129 1.78 -8.29 -14.38
CA GLU A 129 3.19 -7.99 -14.22
C GLU A 129 3.40 -6.70 -13.45
N MET A 130 4.59 -6.52 -12.90
CA MET A 130 5.01 -5.24 -12.38
C MET A 130 5.36 -4.34 -13.56
N ASP A 131 4.70 -3.18 -13.67
CA ASP A 131 5.05 -2.21 -14.71
C ASP A 131 4.90 -0.77 -14.19
N ASN A 132 5.45 0.16 -14.97
CA ASN A 132 5.39 1.58 -14.74
C ASN A 132 3.95 2.09 -14.92
N GLU A 133 3.39 2.63 -13.83
CA GLU A 133 2.04 3.19 -13.79
C GLU A 133 1.85 4.40 -14.70
N GLY A 134 2.93 5.13 -15.02
CA GLY A 134 2.90 6.31 -15.89
C GLY A 134 2.38 6.01 -17.29
N LYS A 135 2.56 4.77 -17.79
CA LYS A 135 2.02 4.33 -19.09
C LYS A 135 0.48 4.23 -19.10
N TYR A 136 -0.13 4.08 -17.93
CA TYR A 136 -1.56 3.80 -17.76
C TYR A 136 -2.31 4.94 -17.06
N LEU A 137 -1.61 6.01 -16.68
CA LEU A 137 -2.18 7.07 -15.88
C LEU A 137 -3.05 8.01 -16.74
N ASN A 138 -4.29 8.21 -16.30
CA ASN A 138 -5.12 9.28 -16.81
C ASN A 138 -4.80 10.58 -16.05
N LYS A 139 -4.64 11.70 -16.77
CA LYS A 139 -4.32 13.01 -16.18
C LYS A 139 -5.26 13.47 -15.07
N ASN A 140 -6.51 12.99 -15.06
CA ASN A 140 -7.51 13.37 -14.05
C ASN A 140 -7.48 12.49 -12.79
N TYR A 141 -6.57 11.50 -12.71
CA TYR A 141 -6.49 10.55 -11.61
C TYR A 141 -5.03 10.41 -11.14
N PRO A 142 -4.42 11.50 -10.62
CA PRO A 142 -3.06 11.44 -10.12
C PRO A 142 -2.96 10.52 -8.90
N PHE A 143 -1.74 10.05 -8.63
CA PHE A 143 -1.44 9.34 -7.40
C PHE A 143 -1.17 10.33 -6.26
N THR A 144 -1.57 9.94 -5.05
CA THR A 144 -1.10 10.52 -3.80
C THR A 144 -0.09 9.54 -3.19
N ALA A 145 1.15 9.98 -3.05
CA ALA A 145 2.22 9.24 -2.39
C ALA A 145 2.33 9.60 -0.90
N HIS A 146 2.60 8.58 -0.09
CA HIS A 146 2.82 8.66 1.35
C HIS A 146 4.31 8.36 1.61
N PRO A 147 5.13 9.38 1.87
CA PRO A 147 6.57 9.24 2.08
C PRO A 147 6.91 8.37 3.28
N THR A 148 7.87 7.45 3.11
CA THR A 148 8.39 6.65 4.24
C THR A 148 9.65 7.27 4.86
N GLY A 149 10.32 8.20 4.18
CA GLY A 149 11.63 8.68 4.59
C GLY A 149 12.78 7.68 4.43
N ALA A 150 12.51 6.46 3.94
CA ALA A 150 13.53 5.43 3.72
C ALA A 150 14.07 5.50 2.29
N LEU A 151 15.39 5.43 2.17
CA LEU A 151 16.12 5.65 0.92
C LEU A 151 16.72 4.33 0.40
N PHE A 152 16.55 4.06 -0.89
CA PHE A 152 17.03 2.84 -1.54
C PHE A 152 17.80 3.14 -2.82
N THR A 153 18.81 2.34 -3.09
CA THR A 153 19.53 2.34 -4.37
C THR A 153 18.69 1.69 -5.46
N LYS A 154 19.02 1.98 -6.74
CA LYS A 154 18.35 1.34 -7.88
C LYS A 154 18.47 -0.20 -7.84
N GLU A 155 19.61 -0.74 -7.44
CA GLU A 155 19.83 -2.19 -7.33
C GLU A 155 18.86 -2.83 -6.33
N GLU A 156 18.74 -2.24 -5.13
CA GLU A 156 17.76 -2.70 -4.12
C GLU A 156 16.33 -2.60 -4.67
N ILE A 157 16.01 -1.52 -5.41
CA ILE A 157 14.70 -1.30 -6.03
C ILE A 157 14.36 -2.39 -7.04
N GLU A 158 15.26 -2.66 -7.97
CA GLU A 158 15.08 -3.70 -8.96
C GLU A 158 14.95 -5.08 -8.30
N GLU A 159 15.69 -5.35 -7.22
CA GLU A 159 15.61 -6.62 -6.49
C GLU A 159 14.19 -6.85 -5.94
N PHE A 160 13.62 -5.92 -5.18
CA PHE A 160 12.31 -6.14 -4.60
C PHE A 160 11.17 -6.07 -5.63
N LEU A 161 11.31 -5.31 -6.72
CA LEU A 161 10.32 -5.30 -7.80
C LEU A 161 10.31 -6.65 -8.53
N ASN A 162 11.48 -7.17 -8.87
CA ASN A 162 11.63 -8.48 -9.51
C ASN A 162 11.16 -9.62 -8.59
N LYS A 163 11.46 -9.56 -7.29
CA LYS A 163 11.01 -10.56 -6.32
C LYS A 163 9.50 -10.51 -6.13
N THR A 164 8.90 -9.32 -6.06
CA THR A 164 7.44 -9.15 -6.00
C THR A 164 6.76 -9.71 -7.24
N ASP A 165 7.31 -9.46 -8.42
CA ASP A 165 6.77 -9.97 -9.67
C ASP A 165 6.74 -11.51 -9.71
N LYS A 166 7.81 -12.14 -9.19
CA LYS A 166 7.92 -13.61 -9.05
C LYS A 166 6.99 -14.20 -7.99
N LEU A 167 6.70 -13.47 -6.91
CA LEU A 167 5.90 -13.98 -5.78
C LEU A 167 4.39 -13.72 -5.95
N ILE A 168 4.03 -12.57 -6.52
CA ILE A 168 2.66 -12.06 -6.57
C ILE A 168 2.15 -12.02 -8.00
N ASN A 169 2.77 -11.20 -8.86
CA ASN A 169 2.12 -10.81 -10.11
C ASN A 169 2.04 -11.95 -11.13
N LYS A 170 3.14 -12.68 -11.34
CA LYS A 170 3.21 -13.80 -12.30
C LYS A 170 2.46 -15.07 -11.87
N PRO A 171 2.55 -15.53 -10.61
CA PRO A 171 1.91 -16.78 -10.21
C PRO A 171 0.46 -16.63 -9.73
N GLN A 172 0.01 -15.43 -9.34
CA GLN A 172 -1.32 -15.24 -8.75
C GLN A 172 -2.24 -14.46 -9.67
N PHE A 173 -3.52 -14.83 -9.69
CA PHE A 173 -4.54 -14.06 -10.42
C PHE A 173 -4.95 -12.82 -9.65
N CYS A 174 -5.06 -11.69 -10.35
CA CYS A 174 -5.52 -10.46 -9.75
C CYS A 174 -7.04 -10.50 -9.49
N ASN A 175 -7.45 -10.40 -8.22
CA ASN A 175 -8.83 -10.27 -7.80
C ASN A 175 -8.92 -9.51 -6.46
N MET A 176 -10.09 -8.93 -6.19
CA MET A 176 -10.30 -8.05 -5.03
C MET A 176 -10.17 -8.73 -3.66
N VAL A 177 -10.30 -10.06 -3.61
CA VAL A 177 -10.43 -10.79 -2.34
C VAL A 177 -9.09 -11.39 -1.91
N ASN A 178 -8.36 -12.00 -2.83
CA ASN A 178 -7.20 -12.85 -2.50
C ASN A 178 -5.86 -12.26 -2.97
N SER A 179 -5.84 -11.41 -4.00
CA SER A 179 -4.58 -10.91 -4.55
C SER A 179 -4.87 -9.71 -5.47
N ASN A 180 -4.69 -8.47 -5.01
CA ASN A 180 -4.99 -7.26 -5.77
C ASN A 180 -3.72 -6.40 -5.95
N CYS A 181 -3.87 -5.12 -6.31
CA CYS A 181 -2.74 -4.17 -6.39
C CYS A 181 -2.09 -3.91 -5.02
N TYR A 182 -2.86 -3.94 -3.93
CA TYR A 182 -2.34 -3.83 -2.56
C TYR A 182 -1.41 -5.00 -2.23
N SER A 183 -1.72 -6.21 -2.68
CA SER A 183 -0.85 -7.38 -2.48
C SER A 183 0.57 -7.14 -2.99
N ALA A 184 0.71 -6.49 -4.15
CA ALA A 184 2.02 -6.20 -4.74
C ALA A 184 2.75 -5.08 -3.97
N SER A 185 2.09 -3.94 -3.74
CA SER A 185 2.69 -2.82 -3.02
C SER A 185 3.10 -3.19 -1.59
N THR A 186 2.26 -3.95 -0.89
CA THR A 186 2.56 -4.40 0.48
C THR A 186 3.70 -5.42 0.52
N THR A 187 3.79 -6.29 -0.49
CA THR A 187 4.94 -7.20 -0.62
C THR A 187 6.24 -6.42 -0.81
N ILE A 188 6.24 -5.39 -1.67
CA ILE A 188 7.41 -4.51 -1.85
C ILE A 188 7.80 -3.85 -0.53
N MET A 189 6.86 -3.29 0.23
CA MET A 189 7.18 -2.68 1.52
C MET A 189 7.77 -3.68 2.52
N GLY A 190 7.24 -4.91 2.57
CA GLY A 190 7.84 -5.98 3.39
C GLY A 190 9.28 -6.31 2.96
N LEU A 191 9.53 -6.41 1.66
CA LEU A 191 10.86 -6.67 1.11
C LEU A 191 11.84 -5.50 1.34
N ALA A 192 11.34 -4.27 1.30
CA ALA A 192 12.11 -3.08 1.64
C ALA A 192 12.55 -3.13 3.11
N VAL A 193 11.66 -3.52 4.03
CA VAL A 193 12.01 -3.75 5.44
C VAL A 193 13.07 -4.85 5.59
N GLU A 194 12.92 -6.00 4.90
CA GLU A 194 13.95 -7.05 4.91
C GLU A 194 15.32 -6.54 4.46
N THR A 195 15.32 -5.63 3.48
CA THR A 195 16.55 -5.02 2.93
C THR A 195 17.19 -4.11 3.97
N LEU A 196 16.42 -3.23 4.61
CA LEU A 196 16.90 -2.35 5.68
C LEU A 196 17.51 -3.12 6.86
N VAL A 197 16.90 -4.24 7.27
CA VAL A 197 17.41 -5.08 8.37
C VAL A 197 18.78 -5.70 8.04
N LYS A 198 19.03 -6.03 6.76
CA LYS A 198 20.27 -6.66 6.30
C LYS A 198 21.42 -5.67 6.07
N ARG A 199 21.14 -4.36 6.07
CA ARG A 199 22.19 -3.33 5.91
C ARG A 199 23.21 -3.42 7.05
N GLN A 200 24.45 -3.05 6.74
CA GLN A 200 25.54 -3.03 7.73
C GLN A 200 25.22 -2.09 8.90
N LYS A 201 24.66 -0.91 8.58
CA LYS A 201 24.13 0.05 9.56
C LYS A 201 22.65 -0.27 9.78
N PHE A 202 22.31 -0.64 11.00
CA PHE A 202 20.92 -0.78 11.43
C PHE A 202 20.37 0.59 11.84
N ASP A 203 19.26 1.01 11.23
CA ASP A 203 18.63 2.30 11.48
C ASP A 203 17.17 2.09 11.90
N ALA A 204 16.93 2.12 13.22
CA ALA A 204 15.62 1.80 13.78
C ALA A 204 14.55 2.83 13.39
N GLU A 205 14.92 4.10 13.26
CA GLU A 205 13.99 5.17 12.88
C GLU A 205 13.57 5.01 11.42
N GLU A 206 14.50 4.68 10.52
CA GLU A 206 14.19 4.43 9.10
C GLU A 206 13.19 3.28 8.95
N ILE A 207 13.43 2.15 9.63
CA ILE A 207 12.53 0.98 9.59
C ILE A 207 11.16 1.32 10.19
N SER A 208 11.13 2.02 11.33
CA SER A 208 9.88 2.39 12.02
C SER A 208 8.97 3.23 11.12
N LYS A 209 9.54 4.17 10.35
CA LYS A 209 8.77 5.00 9.41
C LYS A 209 8.15 4.17 8.27
N VAL A 210 8.88 3.20 7.71
CA VAL A 210 8.32 2.29 6.70
C VAL A 210 7.17 1.46 7.29
N LEU A 211 7.35 0.91 8.49
CA LEU A 211 6.32 0.13 9.18
C LEU A 211 5.08 0.99 9.51
N LYS A 212 5.29 2.26 9.87
CA LYS A 212 4.19 3.19 10.14
C LYS A 212 3.34 3.45 8.90
N VAL A 213 3.95 3.75 7.76
CA VAL A 213 3.22 3.92 6.49
C VAL A 213 2.49 2.63 6.10
N LEU A 214 3.12 1.47 6.32
CA LEU A 214 2.52 0.16 6.06
C LEU A 214 1.27 -0.08 6.94
N GLU A 215 1.33 0.29 8.22
CA GLU A 215 0.22 0.19 9.14
C GLU A 215 -0.92 1.15 8.75
N GLU A 216 -0.61 2.42 8.51
CA GLU A 216 -1.60 3.48 8.30
C GLU A 216 -2.34 3.36 6.96
N HIS A 217 -1.71 2.74 5.94
CA HIS A 217 -2.27 2.70 4.59
C HIS A 217 -2.62 1.28 4.11
N PRO A 218 -1.69 0.43 3.63
CA PRO A 218 -2.07 -0.82 2.99
C PRO A 218 -2.75 -1.84 3.92
N LEU A 219 -2.60 -1.73 5.25
CA LEU A 219 -3.26 -2.64 6.19
C LEU A 219 -4.64 -2.17 6.68
N GLN A 220 -4.89 -0.86 6.70
CA GLN A 220 -6.15 -0.28 7.20
C GLN A 220 -7.12 0.10 6.07
N ASP A 221 -6.64 0.26 4.84
CA ASP A 221 -7.49 0.54 3.69
C ASP A 221 -8.48 -0.60 3.41
N HIS A 222 -9.67 -0.26 2.88
CA HIS A 222 -10.73 -1.23 2.56
C HIS A 222 -10.31 -2.35 1.59
N PHE A 223 -9.18 -2.17 0.90
CA PHE A 223 -8.62 -3.14 -0.04
C PHE A 223 -7.49 -3.98 0.55
N SER A 224 -7.22 -3.85 1.85
CA SER A 224 -6.36 -4.76 2.60
C SER A 224 -6.88 -6.20 2.63
N LEU A 225 -8.13 -6.47 2.23
CA LEU A 225 -8.64 -7.83 2.06
C LEU A 225 -7.73 -8.69 1.18
N GLY A 226 -7.28 -8.16 0.05
CA GLY A 226 -6.33 -8.85 -0.84
C GLY A 226 -4.94 -9.04 -0.24
N VAL A 227 -4.61 -8.33 0.83
CA VAL A 227 -3.37 -8.50 1.62
C VAL A 227 -3.59 -9.53 2.72
N MET A 228 -4.70 -9.42 3.46
CA MET A 228 -5.02 -10.25 4.62
C MET A 228 -5.40 -11.68 4.25
N ASN A 229 -6.04 -11.89 3.11
CA ASN A 229 -6.41 -13.22 2.62
C ASN A 229 -5.30 -13.88 1.79
N ASN A 230 -4.18 -13.18 1.56
CA ASN A 230 -3.10 -13.70 0.73
C ASN A 230 -2.00 -14.33 1.59
N PRO A 231 -1.87 -15.67 1.61
CA PRO A 231 -0.89 -16.33 2.48
C PRO A 231 0.55 -15.97 2.11
N VAL A 232 0.84 -15.67 0.83
CA VAL A 232 2.19 -15.28 0.39
C VAL A 232 2.53 -13.89 0.91
N VAL A 233 1.60 -12.94 0.81
CA VAL A 233 1.81 -11.57 1.33
C VAL A 233 1.94 -11.62 2.86
N GLN A 234 1.02 -12.33 3.54
CA GLN A 234 1.06 -12.51 4.99
C GLN A 234 2.37 -13.13 5.47
N SER A 235 2.82 -14.21 4.81
CA SER A 235 4.08 -14.86 5.15
C SER A 235 5.28 -13.93 4.93
N THR A 236 5.26 -13.15 3.84
CA THR A 236 6.35 -12.20 3.54
C THR A 236 6.40 -11.09 4.60
N LEU A 237 5.25 -10.50 4.96
CA LEU A 237 5.17 -9.47 6.00
C LEU A 237 5.61 -9.99 7.36
N LYS A 238 5.07 -11.14 7.79
CA LYS A 238 5.43 -11.75 9.08
C LYS A 238 6.92 -12.04 9.14
N SER A 239 7.49 -12.62 8.08
CA SER A 239 8.94 -12.85 7.96
C SER A 239 9.75 -11.57 8.12
N ALA A 240 9.38 -10.51 7.38
CA ALA A 240 10.07 -9.22 7.45
C ALA A 240 10.02 -8.61 8.86
N ILE A 241 8.83 -8.57 9.47
CA ILE A 241 8.62 -7.96 10.80
C ILE A 241 9.30 -8.79 11.88
N SER A 242 9.23 -10.12 11.82
CA SER A 242 9.96 -11.00 12.74
C SER A 242 11.47 -10.82 12.62
N SER A 243 12.01 -10.62 11.41
CA SER A 243 13.43 -10.34 11.22
C SER A 243 13.87 -9.02 11.88
N VAL A 244 13.03 -7.98 11.81
CA VAL A 244 13.26 -6.73 12.57
C VAL A 244 13.26 -7.02 14.07
N GLN A 245 12.24 -7.73 14.56
CA GLN A 245 12.08 -8.02 15.99
C GLN A 245 13.28 -8.81 16.54
N GLU A 246 13.73 -9.83 15.82
CA GLU A 246 14.93 -10.62 16.16
C GLU A 246 16.16 -9.73 16.23
N ARG A 247 16.33 -8.84 15.24
CA ARG A 247 17.48 -7.93 15.17
C ARG A 247 17.50 -6.95 16.35
N VAL A 248 16.36 -6.36 16.69
CA VAL A 248 16.24 -5.40 17.80
C VAL A 248 16.43 -6.10 19.15
N THR A 249 15.85 -7.28 19.34
CA THR A 249 15.98 -8.06 20.59
C THR A 249 17.42 -8.49 20.86
N ALA A 250 18.23 -8.68 19.82
CA ALA A 250 19.65 -8.99 19.96
C ALA A 250 20.51 -7.82 20.48
N ILE A 251 19.97 -6.59 20.53
CA ILE A 251 20.68 -5.39 20.98
C ILE A 251 20.72 -5.37 22.52
N LYS A 252 21.93 -5.46 23.09
CA LYS A 252 22.12 -5.58 24.56
C LYS A 252 21.64 -4.37 25.37
N LYS A 253 21.60 -3.18 24.77
CA LYS A 253 21.24 -1.91 25.41
C LYS A 253 20.49 -1.05 24.41
N PRO A 254 19.20 -1.33 24.16
CA PRO A 254 18.46 -0.63 23.13
C PRO A 254 18.22 0.83 23.53
N ASN A 255 18.42 1.74 22.59
CA ASN A 255 18.05 3.15 22.72
C ASN A 255 16.52 3.33 22.61
N ALA A 256 16.01 4.56 22.72
CA ALA A 256 14.58 4.84 22.68
C ALA A 256 13.91 4.43 21.35
N ALA A 257 14.54 4.71 20.21
CA ALA A 257 14.02 4.34 18.90
C ALA A 257 14.00 2.82 18.69
N GLU A 258 15.01 2.11 19.21
CA GLU A 258 15.06 0.65 19.17
C GLU A 258 13.97 0.03 20.06
N GLN A 259 13.68 0.59 21.24
CA GLN A 259 12.59 0.15 22.10
C GLN A 259 11.21 0.39 21.46
N GLU A 260 11.03 1.57 20.84
CA GLU A 260 9.79 1.89 20.11
C GLU A 260 9.57 0.95 18.94
N LEU A 261 10.63 0.70 18.14
CA LEU A 261 10.56 -0.26 17.04
C LEU A 261 10.26 -1.68 17.54
N GLN A 262 10.83 -2.10 18.67
CA GLN A 262 10.51 -3.40 19.27
C GLN A 262 9.01 -3.50 19.56
N GLN A 263 8.44 -2.53 20.27
CA GLN A 263 7.01 -2.51 20.60
C GLN A 263 6.15 -2.48 19.33
N GLN A 264 6.50 -1.66 18.34
CA GLN A 264 5.81 -1.59 17.06
C GLN A 264 5.78 -2.95 16.34
N THR A 265 6.90 -3.68 16.32
CA THR A 265 6.95 -5.02 15.69
C THR A 265 6.12 -6.05 16.45
N GLU A 266 6.09 -5.99 17.78
CA GLU A 266 5.25 -6.85 18.62
C GLU A 266 3.76 -6.64 18.34
N ASP A 267 3.32 -5.38 18.27
CA ASP A 267 1.93 -5.02 18.02
C ASP A 267 1.50 -5.42 16.60
N LEU A 268 2.35 -5.18 15.59
CA LEU A 268 2.07 -5.58 14.21
C LEU A 268 2.00 -7.10 14.05
N LEU A 269 2.92 -7.86 14.65
CA LEU A 269 2.88 -9.33 14.59
C LEU A 269 1.62 -9.89 15.25
N LYS A 270 1.20 -9.30 16.37
CA LYS A 270 -0.06 -9.65 17.02
C LYS A 270 -1.26 -9.36 16.11
N ALA A 271 -1.30 -8.19 15.48
CA ALA A 271 -2.37 -7.82 14.55
C ALA A 271 -2.44 -8.78 13.35
N LEU A 272 -1.30 -9.14 12.76
CA LEU A 272 -1.21 -10.11 11.65
C LEU A 272 -1.47 -11.56 12.09
N GLY A 273 -1.34 -11.86 13.39
CA GLY A 273 -1.63 -13.17 13.98
C GLY A 273 -3.12 -13.50 14.08
N HIS A 274 -3.99 -12.48 14.03
CA HIS A 274 -5.44 -12.69 13.94
C HIS A 274 -5.81 -13.04 12.49
N GLU A 275 -6.09 -14.32 12.21
CA GLU A 275 -6.41 -14.80 10.86
C GLU A 275 -7.64 -14.10 10.28
N GLY A 276 -7.44 -13.43 9.13
CA GLY A 276 -8.32 -12.42 8.54
C GLY A 276 -9.70 -12.89 8.04
N ILE A 277 -10.10 -14.14 8.28
CA ILE A 277 -11.42 -14.64 7.89
C ILE A 277 -12.40 -14.62 9.06
N GLU A 278 -11.97 -15.00 10.27
CA GLU A 278 -12.90 -15.11 11.41
C GLU A 278 -13.32 -13.74 11.95
N THR A 279 -12.43 -12.77 11.99
CA THR A 279 -12.73 -11.41 12.49
C THR A 279 -13.57 -10.62 11.50
N LEU A 280 -13.27 -10.73 10.20
CA LEU A 280 -13.94 -9.95 9.15
C LEU A 280 -15.35 -10.50 8.85
N ILE A 281 -15.54 -11.82 8.87
CA ILE A 281 -16.88 -12.42 8.81
C ILE A 281 -17.69 -12.02 10.04
N ARG A 282 -17.08 -12.04 11.23
CA ARG A 282 -17.75 -11.62 12.46
C ARG A 282 -18.17 -10.15 12.40
N ASP A 283 -17.30 -9.25 11.96
CA ASP A 283 -17.59 -7.81 11.96
C ASP A 283 -18.52 -7.39 10.82
N CYS A 284 -18.43 -8.01 9.64
CA CYS A 284 -19.35 -7.74 8.52
C CYS A 284 -20.73 -8.37 8.68
N LEU A 285 -20.86 -9.49 9.41
CA LEU A 285 -22.16 -10.12 9.72
C LEU A 285 -22.78 -9.63 11.04
N SER A 286 -22.11 -8.72 11.76
CA SER A 286 -22.64 -8.05 12.96
C SER A 286 -23.37 -6.73 12.65
N ILE A 287 -23.56 -6.39 11.37
CA ILE A 287 -24.36 -5.26 10.87
C ILE A 287 -25.74 -5.78 10.45
#